data_AF-A0A834HRR7-F1
#
_entry.id   AF-A0A834HRR7-F1
#
_cell.length_a   1.000
_cell.length_b   1.000
_cell.length_c   1.000
_cell.angle_alpha   90.00
_cell.angle_beta   90.00
_cell.angle_gamma   90.00
#
_symmetry.space_group_name_H-M   'P 1'
#
loop_
_entity.id
_entity.type
_entity.pdbx_description
1 polymer ?
#
loop_
_entity_poly.entity_id
_entity_poly.type
_entity_poly.pdbx_seq_one_letter_code
_entity_poly.pdbx_strand_id
1 'polypeptide(L)'
;GIVVSTGTNSEFGSVFKMMLEEKAPKTPLQKSMDSLGAQLSFYSFGIIAVIMLIGWWQGKVLLEMFQIGVSLAVAAIPEGLPIVVTVTLALGVMRMAKRKAIVKKLPTVETLGCVNVICSDKTGTITRNEMTATVLVTSDGYIAELTGAGYNDHGQVLLHKCDYPDKARDSVASLLEVGAVANNAVINNEVLMGQPTEGALLAAAMKHGMYNVSDRYVR
;
A
#
# COMPACT_ATOMS: atom_id res chain seq x y z
N GLY A 1 10.58 -25.28 -25.60
CA GLY A 1 9.66 -24.30 -26.23
C GLY A 1 10.43 -23.43 -27.20
N ILE A 2 9.75 -22.88 -28.22
CA ILE A 2 10.33 -21.92 -29.19
C ILE A 2 9.95 -20.51 -28.73
N VAL A 3 10.88 -19.56 -28.84
CA VAL A 3 10.63 -18.15 -28.50
C VAL A 3 9.73 -17.52 -29.56
N VAL A 4 8.56 -17.03 -29.16
CA VAL A 4 7.56 -16.40 -30.05
C VAL A 4 7.62 -14.87 -30.05
N SER A 5 8.14 -14.26 -28.97
CA SER A 5 8.24 -12.80 -28.84
C SER A 5 9.34 -12.42 -27.83
N THR A 6 10.02 -11.30 -28.07
CA THR A 6 11.04 -10.76 -27.16
C THR A 6 10.85 -9.26 -26.93
N GLY A 7 11.39 -8.75 -25.82
CA GLY A 7 11.38 -7.33 -25.50
C GLY A 7 9.97 -6.72 -25.43
N THR A 8 9.80 -5.55 -26.04
CA THR A 8 8.53 -4.79 -26.05
C THR A 8 7.40 -5.48 -26.81
N ASN A 9 7.72 -6.44 -27.68
CA ASN A 9 6.73 -7.20 -28.44
C ASN A 9 6.18 -8.41 -27.66
N SER A 10 6.65 -8.63 -26.44
CA SER A 10 6.02 -9.58 -25.51
C SER A 10 4.83 -8.94 -24.79
N GLU A 11 3.93 -9.75 -24.26
CA GLU A 11 2.80 -9.27 -23.43
C GLU A 11 3.28 -8.47 -22.21
N PHE A 12 4.39 -8.86 -21.60
CA PHE A 12 4.98 -8.09 -20.50
C PHE A 12 5.53 -6.74 -20.99
N GLY A 13 6.13 -6.73 -22.18
CA GLY A 13 6.68 -5.55 -22.82
C GLY A 13 5.61 -4.53 -23.22
N SER A 14 4.45 -4.98 -23.69
CA SER A 14 3.32 -4.13 -24.05
C SER A 14 2.74 -3.42 -22.81
N VAL A 15 2.56 -4.15 -21.70
CA VAL A 15 2.11 -3.58 -20.41
C VAL A 15 3.10 -2.55 -19.88
N PHE A 16 4.40 -2.86 -19.93
CA PHE A 16 5.44 -1.93 -19.46
C PHE A 16 5.48 -0.64 -20.30
N LYS A 17 5.27 -0.74 -21.62
CA LYS A 17 5.18 0.43 -22.51
C LYS A 17 4.00 1.33 -22.12
N MET A 18 2.82 0.77 -21.92
CA MET A 18 1.63 1.53 -21.49
C MET A 18 1.86 2.25 -20.15
N MET A 19 2.56 1.61 -19.21
CA MET A 19 2.89 2.22 -17.92
C MET A 19 3.83 3.43 -18.03
N LEU A 20 4.79 3.40 -18.96
CA LEU A 20 5.77 4.48 -19.15
C LEU A 20 5.21 5.69 -19.89
N GLU A 21 4.22 5.49 -20.77
CA GLU A 21 3.61 6.57 -21.55
C GLU A 21 2.70 7.48 -20.70
N GLU A 22 2.23 6.99 -19.55
CA GLU A 22 1.31 7.73 -18.68
C GLU A 22 2.05 8.78 -17.82
N LYS A 23 1.74 10.07 -18.05
CA LYS A 23 2.29 11.17 -17.24
C LYS A 23 1.53 11.31 -15.93
N ALA A 24 2.27 11.36 -14.82
CA ALA A 24 1.67 11.59 -13.51
C ALA A 24 0.95 12.96 -13.46
N PRO A 25 -0.32 13.01 -13.03
CA PRO A 25 -1.05 14.27 -12.90
C PRO A 25 -0.48 15.14 -11.77
N LYS A 26 -0.65 16.47 -11.90
CA LYS A 26 -0.32 17.43 -10.82
C LYS A 26 -1.21 17.22 -9.61
N THR A 27 -0.65 17.38 -8.41
CA THR A 27 -1.41 17.25 -7.14
C THR A 27 -2.33 18.46 -6.91
N PRO A 28 -3.38 18.35 -6.07
CA PRO A 28 -4.28 19.46 -5.79
C PRO A 28 -3.58 20.70 -5.20
N LEU A 29 -2.57 20.53 -4.34
CA LEU A 29 -1.77 21.62 -3.78
C LEU A 29 -0.92 22.27 -4.84
N GLN A 30 -0.30 21.49 -5.75
CA GLN A 30 0.43 22.05 -6.88
C GLN A 30 -0.48 22.91 -7.75
N LYS A 31 -1.69 22.43 -8.07
CA LYS A 31 -2.68 23.21 -8.83
C LYS A 31 -3.09 24.48 -8.08
N SER A 32 -3.30 24.38 -6.77
CA SER A 32 -3.67 25.52 -5.92
C SER A 32 -2.53 26.55 -5.86
N MET A 33 -1.29 26.11 -5.68
CA MET A 33 -0.09 26.96 -5.71
C MET A 33 0.11 27.66 -7.05
N ASP A 34 -0.06 26.93 -8.17
CA ASP A 34 0.00 27.51 -9.51
C ASP A 34 -1.06 28.61 -9.68
N SER A 35 -2.29 28.37 -9.21
CA SER A 35 -3.37 29.35 -9.28
C SER A 35 -3.13 30.58 -8.39
N LEU A 36 -2.64 30.40 -7.17
CA LEU A 36 -2.31 31.47 -6.25
C LEU A 36 -1.14 32.31 -6.79
N GLY A 37 -0.10 31.66 -7.31
CA GLY A 37 1.03 32.33 -7.94
C GLY A 37 0.61 33.15 -9.16
N ALA A 38 -0.27 32.60 -10.01
CA ALA A 38 -0.81 33.31 -11.17
C ALA A 38 -1.68 34.51 -10.76
N GLN A 39 -2.54 34.36 -9.75
CA GLN A 39 -3.38 35.46 -9.24
C GLN A 39 -2.53 36.58 -8.62
N LEU A 40 -1.57 36.22 -7.75
CA LEU A 40 -0.65 37.19 -7.15
C LEU A 40 0.15 37.92 -8.23
N SER A 41 0.73 37.19 -9.18
CA SER A 41 1.48 37.79 -10.29
C SER A 41 0.61 38.76 -11.10
N PHE A 42 -0.63 38.37 -11.43
CA PHE A 42 -1.57 39.22 -12.18
C PHE A 42 -1.91 40.51 -11.42
N TYR A 43 -2.27 40.42 -10.14
CA TYR A 43 -2.59 41.59 -9.32
C TYR A 43 -1.38 42.51 -9.10
N SER A 44 -0.21 41.93 -8.81
CA SER A 44 1.02 42.69 -8.63
C SER A 44 1.44 43.42 -9.90
N PHE A 45 1.34 42.79 -11.06
CA PHE A 45 1.63 43.45 -12.34
C PHE A 45 0.66 44.61 -12.61
N GLY A 46 -0.63 44.42 -12.30
CA GLY A 46 -1.64 45.48 -12.41
C GLY A 46 -1.30 46.68 -11.52
N ILE A 47 -0.98 46.45 -10.25
CA ILE A 47 -0.62 47.51 -9.30
C ILE A 47 0.67 48.23 -9.74
N ILE A 48 1.69 47.49 -10.16
CA ILE A 48 2.97 48.05 -10.64
C ILE A 48 2.73 48.93 -11.88
N ALA A 49 1.93 48.47 -12.84
CA ALA A 49 1.60 49.23 -14.04
C ALA A 49 0.86 50.54 -13.71
N VAL A 50 -0.08 50.49 -12.76
CA VAL A 50 -0.80 51.69 -12.28
C VAL A 50 0.14 52.69 -11.61
N ILE A 51 1.04 52.22 -10.74
CA ILE A 51 2.04 53.09 -10.07
C ILE A 51 2.98 53.73 -11.10
N MET A 52 3.45 52.96 -12.07
CA MET A 52 4.29 53.47 -13.17
C MET A 52 3.57 54.53 -14.01
N LEU A 53 2.30 54.32 -14.35
CA LEU A 53 1.49 55.29 -15.09
C LEU A 53 1.29 56.59 -14.31
N ILE A 54 0.95 56.50 -13.01
CA ILE A 54 0.80 57.68 -12.15
C ILE A 54 2.14 58.42 -12.01
N GLY A 55 3.24 57.69 -11.84
CA GLY A 55 4.59 58.24 -11.73
C GLY A 55 5.03 58.97 -12.99
N TRP A 56 4.73 58.41 -14.17
CA TRP A 56 4.93 59.09 -15.45
C TRP A 56 4.11 60.38 -15.49
N TRP A 57 2.82 60.34 -15.15
CA TRP A 57 1.96 61.51 -15.22
C TRP A 57 2.39 62.64 -14.28
N GLN A 58 3.03 62.32 -13.16
CA GLN A 58 3.63 63.27 -12.23
C GLN A 58 4.97 63.86 -12.71
N GLY A 59 5.49 63.44 -13.87
CA GLY A 59 6.76 63.91 -14.43
C GLY A 59 8.00 63.34 -13.75
N LYS A 60 7.89 62.20 -13.06
CA LYS A 60 9.05 61.55 -12.42
C LYS A 60 9.98 60.92 -13.45
N VAL A 61 11.26 60.80 -13.08
CA VAL A 61 12.29 60.22 -13.94
C VAL A 61 11.96 58.75 -14.22
N LEU A 62 11.89 58.38 -15.51
CA LEU A 62 11.54 57.04 -15.98
C LEU A 62 12.42 55.93 -15.36
N LEU A 63 13.70 56.22 -15.17
CA LEU A 63 14.67 55.30 -14.59
C LEU A 63 14.39 55.01 -13.11
N GLU A 64 13.94 56.00 -12.34
CA GLU A 64 13.52 55.81 -10.94
C GLU A 64 12.22 55.00 -10.86
N MET A 65 11.24 55.27 -11.74
CA MET A 65 9.99 54.51 -11.78
C MET A 65 10.22 53.05 -12.14
N PHE A 66 11.15 52.79 -13.08
CA PHE A 66 11.55 51.44 -13.44
C PHE A 66 12.20 50.70 -12.26
N GLN A 67 13.11 51.34 -11.51
CA GLN A 67 13.72 50.74 -10.32
C GLN A 67 12.69 50.39 -9.24
N ILE A 68 11.71 51.28 -9.00
CA ILE A 68 10.60 51.02 -8.06
C ILE A 68 9.74 49.84 -8.55
N GLY A 69 9.43 49.79 -9.85
CA GLY A 69 8.64 48.71 -10.44
C GLY A 69 9.31 47.34 -10.29
N VAL A 70 10.61 47.24 -10.56
CA VAL A 70 11.39 46.00 -10.36
C VAL A 70 11.45 45.63 -8.88
N SER A 71 11.66 46.60 -7.98
CA SER A 71 11.68 46.35 -6.54
C SER A 71 10.34 45.81 -6.02
N LEU A 72 9.21 46.38 -6.46
CA LEU A 72 7.87 45.87 -6.13
C LEU A 72 7.64 44.48 -6.72
N ALA A 73 8.09 44.22 -7.95
CA ALA A 73 7.92 42.93 -8.61
C ALA A 73 8.62 41.82 -7.81
N VAL A 74 9.86 42.04 -7.36
CA VAL A 74 10.59 41.09 -6.52
C VAL A 74 9.90 40.90 -5.17
N ALA A 75 9.46 41.98 -4.53
CA ALA A 75 8.76 41.92 -3.24
C ALA A 75 7.42 41.16 -3.31
N ALA A 76 6.79 41.10 -4.49
CA ALA A 76 5.54 40.40 -4.70
C ALA A 76 5.68 38.88 -4.91
N ILE A 77 6.88 38.38 -5.20
CA ILE A 77 7.09 36.94 -5.43
C ILE A 77 7.05 36.21 -4.07
N PRO A 78 6.18 35.21 -3.89
CA PRO A 78 6.05 34.49 -2.63
C PRO A 78 7.15 33.43 -2.49
N GLU A 79 8.40 33.85 -2.34
CA GLU A 79 9.58 32.96 -2.24
C GLU A 79 9.54 32.03 -1.02
N GLY A 80 8.84 32.43 0.06
CA GLY A 80 8.69 31.62 1.26
C GLY A 80 7.71 30.44 1.11
N LEU A 81 6.75 30.53 0.18
CA LEU A 81 5.66 29.54 0.07
C LEU A 81 6.16 28.14 -0.31
N PRO A 82 7.03 27.95 -1.33
CA PRO A 82 7.58 26.62 -1.67
C PRO A 82 8.39 26.00 -0.53
N ILE A 83 9.10 26.83 0.26
CA ILE A 83 9.94 26.37 1.37
C ILE A 83 9.05 25.79 2.49
N VAL A 84 8.05 26.56 2.92
CA VAL A 84 7.12 26.13 3.99
C VAL A 84 6.37 24.87 3.58
N VAL A 85 5.91 24.78 2.33
CA VAL A 85 5.24 23.60 1.78
C VAL A 85 6.16 22.38 1.82
N THR A 86 7.40 22.52 1.36
CA THR A 86 8.35 21.38 1.35
C THR A 86 8.68 20.89 2.76
N VAL A 87 8.91 21.80 3.71
CA VAL A 87 9.22 21.44 5.11
C VAL A 87 8.02 20.72 5.76
N THR A 88 6.81 21.24 5.56
CA THR A 88 5.59 20.62 6.12
C THR A 88 5.33 19.23 5.53
N LEU A 89 5.48 19.06 4.21
CA LEU A 89 5.40 17.76 3.53
C LEU A 89 6.46 16.77 4.06
N ALA A 90 7.71 17.22 4.23
CA ALA A 90 8.79 16.38 4.74
C ALA A 90 8.51 15.87 6.16
N LEU A 91 8.02 16.73 7.06
CA LEU A 91 7.58 16.32 8.40
C LEU A 91 6.43 15.31 8.34
N GLY A 92 5.51 15.46 7.39
CA GLY A 92 4.45 14.49 7.10
C GLY A 92 5.00 13.11 6.70
N VAL A 93 5.94 13.08 5.75
CA VAL A 93 6.61 11.83 5.33
C VAL A 93 7.32 11.15 6.49
N MET A 94 8.06 11.90 7.31
CA MET A 94 8.73 11.34 8.50
C MET A 94 7.74 10.71 9.48
N ARG A 95 6.57 11.33 9.70
CA ARG A 95 5.51 10.77 10.55
C ARG A 95 4.89 9.52 9.96
N MET A 96 4.69 9.45 8.65
CA MET A 96 4.18 8.27 7.95
C MET A 96 5.18 7.10 7.98
N ALA A 97 6.47 7.38 7.79
CA ALA A 97 7.53 6.37 7.84
C ALA A 97 7.59 5.67 9.21
N LYS A 98 7.41 6.42 10.31
CA LYS A 98 7.30 5.85 11.67
C LYS A 98 6.12 4.87 11.83
N ARG A 99 5.10 4.96 10.97
CA ARG A 99 3.94 4.06 10.92
C ARG A 99 4.04 3.00 9.82
N LYS A 100 5.27 2.69 9.36
CA LYS A 100 5.55 1.71 8.28
C LYS A 100 4.97 2.09 6.91
N ALA A 101 4.63 3.36 6.68
CA ALA A 101 4.20 3.87 5.38
C ALA A 101 5.33 4.65 4.70
N ILE A 102 5.93 4.05 3.66
CA ILE A 102 7.07 4.64 2.94
C ILE A 102 6.56 5.46 1.77
N VAL A 103 6.80 6.78 1.81
CA VAL A 103 6.41 7.70 0.73
C VAL A 103 7.63 8.00 -0.15
N LYS A 104 7.56 7.65 -1.44
CA LYS A 104 8.66 7.86 -2.41
C LYS A 104 8.68 9.27 -3.03
N LYS A 105 7.53 9.94 -3.09
CA LYS A 105 7.38 11.29 -3.68
C LYS A 105 6.68 12.19 -2.66
N LEU A 106 7.33 13.29 -2.25
CA LEU A 106 6.79 14.19 -1.23
C LEU A 106 5.35 14.65 -1.52
N PRO A 107 4.98 15.07 -2.76
CA PRO A 107 3.62 15.54 -3.05
C PRO A 107 2.53 14.47 -2.86
N THR A 108 2.88 13.18 -2.84
CA THR A 108 1.91 12.08 -2.64
C THR A 108 1.29 12.08 -1.24
N VAL A 109 1.96 12.67 -0.25
CA VAL A 109 1.40 12.84 1.11
C VAL A 109 0.08 13.59 1.07
N GLU A 110 0.00 14.61 0.22
CA GLU A 110 -1.18 15.44 0.05
C GLU A 110 -2.28 14.68 -0.68
N THR A 111 -1.94 14.02 -1.79
CA THR A 111 -2.90 13.18 -2.52
C THR A 111 -3.53 12.12 -1.63
N LEU A 112 -2.75 11.51 -0.71
CA LEU A 112 -3.26 10.53 0.25
C LEU A 112 -4.34 11.10 1.19
N GLY A 113 -4.22 12.38 1.56
CA GLY A 113 -5.21 13.06 2.40
C GLY A 113 -6.53 13.37 1.67
N CYS A 114 -6.52 13.37 0.34
CA CYS A 114 -7.69 13.65 -0.50
C CYS A 114 -8.21 12.40 -1.23
N VAL A 115 -7.87 11.20 -0.76
CA VAL A 115 -8.33 9.95 -1.39
C VAL A 115 -9.79 9.71 -1.06
N ASN A 116 -10.61 9.58 -2.11
CA ASN A 116 -12.03 9.25 -1.97
C ASN A 116 -12.33 7.77 -2.29
N VAL A 117 -11.46 7.10 -3.04
CA VAL A 117 -11.61 5.71 -3.48
C VAL A 117 -10.29 4.98 -3.28
N ILE A 118 -10.33 3.84 -2.61
CA ILE A 118 -9.16 2.97 -2.41
C ILE A 118 -9.37 1.71 -3.25
N CYS A 119 -8.62 1.59 -4.34
CA CYS A 119 -8.51 0.35 -5.10
C CYS A 119 -7.37 -0.48 -4.50
N SER A 120 -7.71 -1.57 -3.81
CA SER A 120 -6.74 -2.46 -3.19
C SER A 120 -6.80 -3.82 -3.86
N ASP A 121 -5.63 -4.40 -4.14
CA ASP A 121 -5.57 -5.79 -4.59
C ASP A 121 -5.95 -6.72 -3.44
N LYS A 122 -6.55 -7.88 -3.73
CA LYS A 122 -6.93 -8.83 -2.69
C LYS A 122 -5.71 -9.60 -2.19
N THR A 123 -5.02 -10.26 -3.11
CA THR A 123 -4.00 -11.25 -2.78
C THR A 123 -2.71 -10.56 -2.37
N GLY A 124 -2.22 -10.82 -1.16
CA GLY A 124 -0.99 -10.22 -0.64
C GLY A 124 -1.14 -8.78 -0.11
N THR A 125 -2.33 -8.18 -0.22
CA THR A 125 -2.63 -6.87 0.42
C THR A 125 -3.74 -7.00 1.46
N ILE A 126 -4.94 -7.43 1.07
CA ILE A 126 -6.04 -7.71 2.01
C ILE A 126 -5.84 -9.08 2.67
N THR A 127 -5.41 -10.07 1.89
CA THR A 127 -5.08 -11.42 2.38
C THR A 127 -3.58 -11.59 2.50
N ARG A 128 -3.13 -12.48 3.39
CA ARG A 128 -1.70 -12.80 3.57
C ARG A 128 -1.07 -13.60 2.42
N ASN A 129 -1.84 -13.93 1.37
CA ASN A 129 -1.42 -14.87 0.31
C ASN A 129 -0.93 -16.22 0.86
N GLU A 130 -1.45 -16.61 2.03
CA GLU A 130 -1.17 -17.86 2.71
C GLU A 130 -2.45 -18.69 2.71
N MET A 131 -2.39 -19.89 2.14
CA MET A 131 -3.54 -20.79 2.13
C MET A 131 -3.74 -21.31 3.56
N THR A 132 -4.95 -21.14 4.12
CA THR A 132 -5.27 -21.50 5.50
C THR A 132 -6.56 -22.31 5.53
N ALA A 133 -6.56 -23.46 6.20
CA ALA A 133 -7.76 -24.23 6.46
C ALA A 133 -8.61 -23.52 7.52
N THR A 134 -9.90 -23.31 7.25
CA THR A 134 -10.82 -22.55 8.13
C THR A 134 -11.89 -23.43 8.77
N VAL A 135 -12.29 -24.52 8.11
CA VAL A 135 -13.35 -25.42 8.58
C VAL A 135 -12.93 -26.86 8.37
N LEU A 136 -13.11 -27.69 9.38
CA LEU A 136 -12.96 -29.14 9.34
C LEU A 136 -14.34 -29.77 9.46
N VAL A 137 -14.57 -30.80 8.65
CA VAL A 137 -15.78 -31.62 8.70
C VAL A 137 -15.33 -33.07 8.80
N THR A 138 -15.70 -33.74 9.88
CA THR A 138 -15.34 -35.15 10.10
C THR A 138 -16.36 -36.08 9.44
N SER A 139 -15.99 -37.36 9.25
CA SER A 139 -16.89 -38.40 8.73
C SER A 139 -18.13 -38.64 9.60
N ASP A 140 -17.99 -38.38 10.91
CA ASP A 140 -19.10 -38.46 11.88
C ASP A 140 -20.05 -37.24 11.81
N GLY A 141 -19.76 -36.26 10.95
CA GLY A 141 -20.56 -35.05 10.78
C GLY A 141 -20.24 -33.92 11.75
N TYR A 142 -19.17 -34.04 12.56
CA TYR A 142 -18.73 -32.95 13.44
C TYR A 142 -18.05 -31.84 12.64
N ILE A 143 -18.35 -30.60 13.00
CA ILE A 143 -17.81 -29.40 12.35
C ILE A 143 -16.93 -28.65 13.37
N ALA A 144 -15.71 -28.32 12.96
CA ALA A 144 -14.82 -27.48 13.72
C ALA A 144 -14.34 -26.28 12.89
N GLU A 145 -14.27 -25.11 13.50
CA GLU A 145 -13.71 -23.90 12.91
C GLU A 145 -12.27 -23.72 13.39
N LEU A 146 -11.35 -23.38 12.48
CA LEU A 146 -9.98 -23.03 12.81
C LEU A 146 -9.80 -21.53 12.78
N THR A 147 -9.28 -21.02 13.89
CA THR A 147 -8.86 -19.62 14.00
C THR A 147 -7.38 -19.47 13.68
N GLY A 148 -6.96 -18.22 13.43
CA GLY A 148 -5.59 -17.88 13.05
C GLY A 148 -5.31 -18.10 11.56
N ALA A 149 -4.40 -17.32 10.99
CA ALA A 149 -4.03 -17.36 9.58
C ALA A 149 -2.51 -17.44 9.40
N GLY A 150 -2.10 -18.16 8.35
CA GLY A 150 -0.69 -18.38 8.04
C GLY A 150 -0.18 -19.74 8.48
N TYR A 151 1.12 -19.96 8.23
CA TYR A 151 1.80 -21.23 8.47
C TYR A 151 2.44 -21.26 9.87
N ASN A 152 1.63 -21.04 10.90
CA ASN A 152 2.05 -21.08 12.30
C ASN A 152 1.06 -21.85 13.18
N ASP A 153 1.44 -22.09 14.41
CA ASP A 153 0.63 -22.74 15.44
C ASP A 153 -0.30 -21.76 16.19
N HIS A 154 -0.30 -20.48 15.80
CA HIS A 154 -1.19 -19.49 16.38
C HIS A 154 -2.62 -19.67 15.88
N GLY A 155 -3.47 -20.19 16.76
CA GLY A 155 -4.87 -20.43 16.48
C GLY A 155 -5.44 -21.47 17.42
N GLN A 156 -6.74 -21.71 17.30
CA GLN A 156 -7.46 -22.72 18.06
C GLN A 156 -8.46 -23.41 17.14
N VAL A 157 -8.66 -24.70 17.41
CA VAL A 157 -9.72 -25.50 16.80
C VAL A 157 -10.96 -25.42 17.69
N LEU A 158 -12.01 -24.78 17.19
CA LEU A 158 -13.27 -24.53 17.89
C LEU A 158 -14.35 -25.47 17.37
N LEU A 159 -14.80 -26.41 18.21
CA LEU A 159 -15.88 -27.32 17.85
C LEU A 159 -17.24 -26.59 17.87
N HIS A 160 -18.04 -26.76 16.82
CA HIS A 160 -19.38 -26.20 16.76
C HIS A 160 -20.42 -27.23 17.24
N LYS A 161 -21.30 -26.82 18.17
CA LYS A 161 -22.47 -27.57 18.70
C LYS A 161 -22.37 -29.10 18.58
N CYS A 162 -21.78 -29.73 19.59
CA CYS A 162 -21.58 -31.18 19.61
C CYS A 162 -22.16 -31.79 20.89
N ASP A 163 -23.02 -32.79 20.73
CA ASP A 163 -23.65 -33.54 21.84
C ASP A 163 -22.64 -34.39 22.61
N TYR A 164 -21.56 -34.81 21.94
CA TYR A 164 -20.47 -35.63 22.49
C TYR A 164 -19.12 -34.99 22.19
N PRO A 165 -18.63 -34.08 23.05
CA PRO A 165 -17.44 -33.27 22.77
C PRO A 165 -16.15 -34.09 22.70
N ASP A 166 -16.01 -35.13 23.53
CA ASP A 166 -14.79 -35.94 23.55
C ASP A 166 -14.64 -36.75 22.26
N LYS A 167 -15.73 -37.40 21.80
CA LYS A 167 -15.74 -38.10 20.51
C LYS A 167 -15.47 -37.15 19.34
N ALA A 168 -16.04 -35.93 19.39
CA ALA A 168 -15.80 -34.94 18.35
C ALA A 168 -14.32 -34.48 18.30
N ARG A 169 -13.66 -34.36 19.46
CA ARG A 169 -12.22 -34.07 19.55
C ARG A 169 -11.38 -35.19 18.95
N ASP A 170 -11.68 -36.44 19.29
CA ASP A 170 -10.96 -37.59 18.75
C ASP A 170 -11.10 -37.69 17.23
N SER A 171 -12.31 -37.52 16.69
CA SER A 171 -12.54 -37.54 15.23
C SER A 171 -11.81 -36.40 14.51
N VAL A 172 -11.75 -35.20 15.09
CA VAL A 172 -11.00 -34.07 14.53
C VAL A 172 -9.49 -34.31 14.61
N ALA A 173 -9.00 -34.87 15.73
CA ALA A 173 -7.61 -35.24 15.91
C ALA A 173 -7.16 -36.27 14.86
N SER A 174 -7.95 -37.33 14.64
CA SER A 174 -7.66 -38.33 13.59
C SER A 174 -7.64 -37.72 12.19
N LEU A 175 -8.57 -36.80 11.88
CA LEU A 175 -8.59 -36.12 10.59
C LEU A 175 -7.32 -35.28 10.36
N LEU A 176 -6.89 -34.52 11.38
CA LEU A 176 -5.68 -33.69 11.33
C LEU A 176 -4.41 -34.54 11.26
N GLU A 177 -4.37 -35.66 11.99
CA GLU A 177 -3.27 -36.62 11.95
C GLU A 177 -3.08 -37.20 10.54
N VAL A 178 -4.16 -37.65 9.89
CA VAL A 178 -4.10 -38.12 8.50
C VAL A 178 -3.60 -37.03 7.57
N GLY A 179 -4.09 -35.79 7.71
CA GLY A 179 -3.67 -34.64 6.93
C GLY A 179 -2.23 -34.20 7.17
N ALA A 180 -1.63 -34.56 8.31
CA ALA A 180 -0.22 -34.31 8.62
C ALA A 180 0.70 -35.43 8.13
N VAL A 181 0.26 -36.69 8.19
CA VAL A 181 1.06 -37.85 7.76
C VAL A 181 1.09 -37.97 6.23
N ALA A 182 -0.06 -37.82 5.57
CA ALA A 182 -0.21 -37.88 4.12
C ALA A 182 0.15 -36.55 3.44
N ASN A 183 1.30 -35.97 3.81
CA ASN A 183 1.68 -34.61 3.46
C ASN A 183 3.18 -34.49 3.20
N ASN A 184 3.59 -33.84 2.11
CA ASN A 184 5.00 -33.66 1.77
C ASN A 184 5.55 -32.26 2.08
N ALA A 185 4.72 -31.36 2.59
CA ALA A 185 5.14 -30.03 2.96
C ALA A 185 5.89 -30.03 4.30
N VAL A 186 6.81 -29.07 4.43
CA VAL A 186 7.54 -28.80 5.66
C VAL A 186 7.40 -27.32 5.97
N ILE A 187 7.04 -27.00 7.21
CA ILE A 187 6.99 -25.62 7.71
C ILE A 187 8.18 -25.42 8.64
N ASN A 188 9.05 -24.46 8.33
CA ASN A 188 10.19 -24.09 9.16
C ASN A 188 10.18 -22.58 9.41
N ASN A 189 10.08 -22.15 10.68
CA ASN A 189 10.00 -20.74 11.06
C ASN A 189 8.95 -19.95 10.24
N GLU A 190 7.73 -20.46 10.13
CA GLU A 190 6.62 -19.91 9.32
C GLU A 190 6.83 -19.90 7.79
N VAL A 191 7.97 -20.43 7.31
CA VAL A 191 8.23 -20.58 5.88
C VAL A 191 7.78 -21.95 5.41
N LEU A 192 6.83 -21.97 4.48
CA LEU A 192 6.35 -23.19 3.83
C LEU A 192 7.30 -23.64 2.71
N MET A 193 7.74 -24.89 2.77
CA MET A 193 8.38 -25.62 1.68
C MET A 193 7.43 -26.72 1.21
N GLY A 194 6.78 -26.53 0.07
CA GLY A 194 5.81 -27.48 -0.47
C GLY A 194 4.62 -26.79 -1.13
N GLN A 195 3.55 -27.53 -1.37
CA GLN A 195 2.33 -26.94 -1.94
C GLN A 195 1.56 -26.15 -0.86
N PRO A 196 0.97 -24.97 -1.19
CA PRO A 196 0.17 -24.18 -0.25
C PRO A 196 -0.96 -24.97 0.43
N THR A 197 -1.61 -25.86 -0.32
CA THR A 197 -2.69 -26.72 0.20
C THR A 197 -2.19 -27.69 1.28
N GLU A 198 -1.04 -28.31 1.03
CA GLU A 198 -0.37 -29.20 1.98
C GLU A 198 0.08 -28.43 3.23
N GLY A 199 0.66 -27.24 3.05
CA GLY A 199 1.04 -26.35 4.15
C GLY A 199 -0.14 -25.94 5.02
N ALA A 200 -1.30 -25.69 4.43
CA ALA A 200 -2.52 -25.33 5.16
C ALA A 200 -2.99 -26.45 6.10
N LEU A 201 -2.88 -27.71 5.67
CA LEU A 201 -3.22 -28.88 6.48
C LEU A 201 -2.22 -29.10 7.61
N LEU A 202 -0.92 -28.93 7.34
CA LEU A 202 0.11 -29.07 8.36
C LEU A 202 -0.03 -27.97 9.44
N ALA A 203 -0.31 -26.73 9.04
CA ALA A 203 -0.58 -25.63 9.97
C ALA A 203 -1.87 -25.87 10.79
N ALA A 204 -2.89 -26.50 10.20
CA ALA A 204 -4.10 -26.88 10.93
C ALA A 204 -3.81 -27.91 12.05
N ALA A 205 -2.95 -28.90 11.78
CA ALA A 205 -2.51 -29.86 12.78
C ALA A 205 -1.66 -29.19 13.89
N MET A 206 -0.75 -28.28 13.52
CA MET A 206 0.06 -27.51 14.48
C MET A 206 -0.80 -26.71 15.46
N LYS A 207 -1.89 -26.08 14.99
CA LYS A 207 -2.85 -25.34 15.85
C LYS A 207 -3.62 -26.24 16.82
N HIS A 208 -3.65 -27.55 16.58
CA HIS A 208 -4.19 -28.55 17.51
C HIS A 208 -3.10 -29.15 18.42
N GLY A 209 -1.88 -28.58 18.43
CA GLY A 209 -0.75 -29.05 19.23
C GLY A 209 -0.07 -30.30 18.65
N MET A 210 -0.35 -30.65 17.40
CA MET A 210 0.26 -31.79 16.73
C MET A 210 1.49 -31.34 15.94
N TYR A 211 2.67 -31.72 16.44
CA TYR A 211 3.96 -31.40 15.81
C TYR A 211 4.67 -32.69 15.39
N ASN A 212 5.27 -32.69 14.19
CA ASN A 212 6.07 -33.79 13.64
C ASN A 212 5.38 -35.17 13.73
N VAL A 213 4.07 -35.22 13.46
CA VAL A 213 3.30 -36.47 13.55
C VAL A 213 3.79 -37.51 12.55
N SER A 214 4.26 -37.06 11.38
CA SER A 214 4.87 -37.91 10.35
C SER A 214 6.02 -38.76 10.87
N ASP A 215 6.81 -38.27 11.84
CA ASP A 215 8.00 -38.96 12.34
C ASP A 215 7.64 -40.17 13.22
N ARG A 216 6.38 -40.26 13.65
CA ARG A 216 5.85 -41.40 14.42
C ARG A 216 5.52 -42.60 13.54
N TYR A 217 5.45 -42.41 12.23
CA TYR A 217 5.07 -43.44 11.26
C TYR A 217 6.26 -43.79 10.38
N VAL A 218 6.44 -45.09 10.12
CA VAL A 218 7.41 -45.55 9.11
C VAL A 218 6.80 -45.26 7.73
N ARG A 219 7.46 -44.39 6.97
CA ARG A 219 7.10 -44.10 5.57
C ARG A 219 7.58 -45.18 4.61
#